data_AF-A0A315UZR5-F1
#
_entry.id   AF-A0A315UZR5-F1
#
_cell.length_a   1.000
_cell.length_b   1.000
_cell.length_c   1.000
_cell.angle_alpha   90.00
_cell.angle_beta   90.00
_cell.angle_gamma   90.00
#
_symmetry.space_group_name_H-M   'P 1'
#
loop_
_entity.id
_entity.type
_entity.pdbx_description
1 polymer ?
#
loop_
_entity_poly.entity_id
_entity_poly.type
_entity_poly.pdbx_seq_one_letter_code
_entity_poly.pdbx_strand_id
1 'polypeptide(L)'
;MQDVFHIKGTLFWIMLKDSTELNSTGFEHPRTHTIRACSLARVSQGYNMIHFTPLQTLGESRSCYSLADQLTFSLEFSPDGKSCTWEDVGRLVEKLRMEWNMVSITDVVYNHTAANSVWIKEHPECGYNLMNSPHLRTAWVLDRAIWHLTTRVADGRYKEKGLPSDITNESHLNALRRVFWEDIFPQIKLWEFYQVNVENAVEQFRILLQNVLVLLCYLKSDYEVTSLNLPKLLTISEVLSTFKFMLDVARSQCPNLYVVAELFTGSEELDNIFVTRLGITSLIREAMSAGDSHEEGRLVYRYGGEPVGAFVQPSLRPLMPSIAHAMFLDVTHDNECPIELRSALDSLPSSAIVSMACCATGSTRGYDELVPHQISVVKEERFYPKWNPCSAPNSTGEVGFQSGIIAGKLALNKLHQELAAQGFSQVYVDQVDADIVAVTRHCPSTHQSVVTVSRTAFKNPKTHQYSNNVPPMFIPGKIEEIILEARTVEREAGSYKKDEKYINGMPEYTVEIKEHISMEESAMVKHAGVTSKGRSEFMQEIQFQKLTPGSIIAFRVSLDPKAQKLVGVLRFYLSQFSPKYRRGSVPDENPPDVLQKPLTDSSPQHIGECCGWLKQKLTEMNEEQYRIIHQHQEQ
;
A
#
# COMPACT_ATOMS: atom_id res chain seq x y z
N MET A 1 0.54 -17.04 -25.60
CA MET A 1 0.98 -16.97 -24.19
C MET A 1 -0.23 -16.48 -23.42
N GLN A 2 -0.88 -17.38 -22.68
CA GLN A 2 -1.96 -17.00 -21.77
C GLN A 2 -1.30 -16.50 -20.51
N ASP A 3 -1.37 -15.20 -20.27
CA ASP A 3 -0.95 -14.61 -19.01
C ASP A 3 -1.86 -15.16 -17.91
N VAL A 4 -1.29 -16.02 -17.07
CA VAL A 4 -1.90 -16.44 -15.81
C VAL A 4 -1.93 -15.19 -14.94
N PHE A 5 -3.07 -14.53 -14.87
CA PHE A 5 -3.27 -13.37 -14.00
C PHE A 5 -3.26 -13.83 -12.54
N HIS A 6 -2.12 -13.63 -11.87
CA HIS A 6 -2.06 -13.66 -10.42
C HIS A 6 -2.54 -12.31 -9.88
N ILE A 7 -3.85 -12.18 -9.61
CA ILE A 7 -4.33 -11.20 -8.63
C ILE A 7 -3.89 -11.74 -7.26
N LYS A 8 -2.65 -11.48 -6.86
CA LYS A 8 -2.25 -11.65 -5.45
C LYS A 8 -3.04 -10.63 -4.64
N GLY A 9 -3.92 -11.13 -3.76
CA GLY A 9 -4.63 -10.36 -2.74
C GLY A 9 -5.55 -9.27 -3.28
N THR A 10 -6.84 -9.54 -3.46
CA THR A 10 -7.84 -8.44 -3.42
C THR A 10 -8.30 -8.29 -1.98
N LEU A 11 -7.39 -7.85 -1.12
CA LEU A 11 -7.72 -7.46 0.25
C LEU A 11 -8.26 -6.03 0.17
N PHE A 12 -9.56 -5.90 0.43
CA PHE A 12 -10.18 -4.59 0.60
C PHE A 12 -10.16 -4.24 2.07
N TRP A 13 -9.60 -3.09 2.41
CA TRP A 13 -9.67 -2.59 3.78
C TRP A 13 -10.85 -1.65 3.89
N ILE A 14 -11.80 -1.99 4.75
CA ILE A 14 -13.08 -1.31 4.90
C ILE A 14 -13.17 -0.73 6.31
N MET A 15 -13.56 0.54 6.40
CA MET A 15 -13.87 1.22 7.67
C MET A 15 -14.94 0.49 8.47
N LEU A 16 -14.66 0.25 9.75
CA LEU A 16 -15.65 -0.27 10.70
C LEU A 16 -16.64 0.85 11.08
N LYS A 17 -17.95 0.56 11.07
CA LYS A 17 -19.03 1.53 11.29
C LYS A 17 -19.45 1.64 12.76
N ASP A 18 -19.90 2.84 13.14
CA ASP A 18 -20.63 3.21 14.35
C ASP A 18 -21.83 2.29 14.65
N SER A 19 -21.88 1.75 15.87
CA SER A 19 -23.12 1.31 16.49
C SER A 19 -23.78 2.52 17.15
N THR A 20 -24.61 3.26 16.42
CA THR A 20 -25.49 4.26 17.05
C THR A 20 -26.56 3.56 17.87
N GLU A 21 -26.69 3.98 19.14
CA GLU A 21 -27.53 3.45 20.22
C GLU A 21 -26.87 2.34 21.06
N LEU A 22 -26.24 2.73 22.18
CA LEU A 22 -26.32 2.00 23.45
C LEU A 22 -25.74 2.85 24.59
N ASN A 23 -26.52 2.96 25.67
CA ASN A 23 -26.24 3.79 26.83
C ASN A 23 -24.95 3.39 27.55
N SER A 24 -24.23 4.41 27.99
CA SER A 24 -23.04 4.37 28.83
C SER A 24 -23.26 3.61 30.14
N THR A 25 -22.46 2.57 30.39
CA THR A 25 -21.72 2.34 31.65
C THR A 25 -20.86 1.08 31.54
N GLY A 26 -19.57 1.19 31.90
CA GLY A 26 -18.77 0.08 32.42
C GLY A 26 -17.75 -0.57 31.48
N PHE A 27 -16.52 -0.05 31.46
CA PHE A 27 -15.32 -0.84 31.12
C PHE A 27 -14.12 -0.38 31.95
N GLU A 28 -14.12 -0.70 33.24
CA GLU A 28 -12.92 -0.67 34.10
C GLU A 28 -12.56 -2.11 34.51
N HIS A 29 -11.87 -2.87 33.64
CA HIS A 29 -11.00 -3.95 34.10
C HIS A 29 -10.02 -4.46 33.01
N PRO A 30 -8.82 -4.95 33.39
CA PRO A 30 -7.65 -4.94 32.54
C PRO A 30 -7.39 -6.34 31.96
N ARG A 31 -7.97 -6.68 30.81
CA ARG A 31 -7.51 -7.78 29.93
C ARG A 31 -8.39 -7.87 28.68
N THR A 32 -7.96 -7.18 27.64
CA THR A 32 -8.32 -7.43 26.24
C THR A 32 -7.10 -7.02 25.42
N HIS A 33 -6.42 -8.01 24.84
CA HIS A 33 -5.10 -7.84 24.24
C HIS A 33 -5.14 -6.97 22.96
N THR A 34 -6.28 -6.93 22.27
CA THR A 34 -6.55 -6.02 21.15
C THR A 34 -6.59 -4.55 21.60
N ILE A 35 -7.28 -4.23 22.70
CA ILE A 35 -7.33 -2.86 23.26
C ILE A 35 -5.93 -2.39 23.68
N ARG A 36 -5.09 -3.30 24.17
CA ARG A 36 -3.72 -3.00 24.62
C ARG A 36 -2.78 -2.69 23.46
N ALA A 37 -2.86 -3.45 22.37
CA ALA A 37 -2.13 -3.16 21.14
C ALA A 37 -2.55 -1.79 20.55
N CYS A 38 -3.85 -1.46 20.63
CA CYS A 38 -4.37 -0.19 20.16
C CYS A 38 -3.92 1.00 21.05
N SER A 39 -3.82 0.82 22.38
CA SER A 39 -3.40 1.88 23.32
C SER A 39 -1.97 2.35 23.08
N LEU A 40 -1.15 1.42 22.60
CA LEU A 40 0.23 1.62 22.23
C LEU A 40 0.31 2.50 20.97
N ALA A 41 -0.37 2.12 19.88
CA ALA A 41 -0.31 2.83 18.60
C ALA A 41 -0.53 4.36 18.67
N ARG A 42 -1.52 4.85 19.43
CA ARG A 42 -1.74 6.31 19.57
C ARG A 42 -0.70 6.96 20.48
N VAL A 43 -0.57 6.47 21.71
CA VAL A 43 0.15 7.16 22.80
C VAL A 43 1.67 7.06 22.63
N SER A 44 2.17 5.95 22.08
CA SER A 44 3.61 5.73 21.93
C SER A 44 4.18 6.08 20.57
N GLN A 45 3.38 6.00 19.50
CA GLN A 45 3.87 6.04 18.11
C GLN A 45 3.17 7.10 17.24
N GLY A 46 2.05 7.69 17.68
CA GLY A 46 1.41 8.79 16.95
C GLY A 46 0.59 8.36 15.73
N TYR A 47 0.23 7.09 15.59
CA TYR A 47 -0.71 6.65 14.55
C TYR A 47 -2.13 7.18 14.83
N ASN A 48 -2.90 7.40 13.76
CA ASN A 48 -4.30 7.83 13.82
C ASN A 48 -5.25 6.85 13.12
N MET A 49 -4.75 5.69 12.68
CA MET A 49 -5.52 4.62 12.05
C MET A 49 -4.98 3.26 12.50
N ILE A 50 -5.87 2.30 12.72
CA ILE A 50 -5.53 0.89 12.94
C ILE A 50 -6.18 0.05 11.85
N HIS A 51 -5.38 -0.80 11.24
CA HIS A 51 -5.83 -1.85 10.33
C HIS A 51 -5.85 -3.18 11.08
N PHE A 52 -7.04 -3.80 11.13
CA PHE A 52 -7.24 -5.13 11.69
C PHE A 52 -7.25 -6.16 10.57
N THR A 53 -6.42 -7.19 10.71
CA THR A 53 -6.64 -8.45 9.99
C THR A 53 -8.02 -9.02 10.36
N PRO A 54 -8.59 -9.93 9.55
CA PRO A 54 -9.95 -10.41 9.78
C PRO A 54 -10.15 -10.96 11.20
N LEU A 55 -11.25 -10.56 11.83
CA LEU A 55 -11.61 -10.93 13.21
C LEU A 55 -12.65 -12.07 13.27
N GLN A 56 -13.08 -12.52 12.10
CA GLN A 56 -14.07 -13.57 11.88
C GLN A 56 -13.55 -14.96 12.29
N THR A 57 -14.46 -15.92 12.45
CA THR A 57 -14.12 -17.31 12.80
C THR A 57 -13.16 -17.93 11.78
N LEU A 58 -12.02 -18.41 12.27
CA LEU A 58 -10.96 -18.99 11.45
C LEU A 58 -11.22 -20.46 11.10
N GLY A 59 -10.64 -20.89 9.98
CA GLY A 59 -10.62 -22.27 9.51
C GLY A 59 -9.58 -23.13 10.20
N GLU A 60 -9.51 -24.40 9.79
CA GLU A 60 -8.58 -25.39 10.36
C GLU A 60 -7.11 -24.99 10.26
N SER A 61 -6.74 -24.22 9.22
CA SER A 61 -5.38 -23.71 9.07
C SER A 61 -4.98 -22.68 10.12
N ARG A 62 -5.97 -22.07 10.81
CA ARG A 62 -5.82 -20.91 11.69
C ARG A 62 -5.18 -19.68 11.02
N SER A 63 -5.16 -19.63 9.69
CA SER A 63 -4.80 -18.43 8.94
C SER A 63 -5.88 -17.37 9.10
N CYS A 64 -5.49 -16.13 9.38
CA CYS A 64 -6.40 -14.98 9.47
C CYS A 64 -7.21 -14.74 8.17
N TYR A 65 -6.72 -15.23 7.02
CA TYR A 65 -7.39 -15.07 5.73
C TYR A 65 -8.24 -16.28 5.32
N SER A 66 -8.16 -17.38 6.07
CA SER A 66 -8.95 -18.59 5.83
C SER A 66 -10.13 -18.62 6.80
N LEU A 67 -11.21 -17.93 6.45
CA LEU A 67 -12.39 -17.78 7.31
C LEU A 67 -13.34 -18.98 7.18
N ALA A 68 -13.66 -19.66 8.28
CA ALA A 68 -14.67 -20.73 8.31
C ALA A 68 -16.10 -20.21 8.30
N ASP A 69 -16.29 -19.00 8.84
CA ASP A 69 -17.57 -18.32 8.86
C ASP A 69 -17.35 -16.81 8.92
N GLN A 70 -17.77 -16.13 7.86
CA GLN A 70 -17.60 -14.70 7.65
C GLN A 70 -18.55 -13.85 8.53
N LEU A 71 -19.64 -14.44 9.03
CA LEU A 71 -20.68 -13.74 9.78
C LEU A 71 -20.43 -13.79 11.30
N THR A 72 -19.66 -14.78 11.77
CA THR A 72 -19.40 -14.97 13.19
C THR A 72 -18.05 -14.41 13.61
N PHE A 73 -18.03 -13.80 14.79
CA PHE A 73 -16.82 -13.31 15.43
C PHE A 73 -16.01 -14.47 16.02
N SER A 74 -14.68 -14.44 15.90
CA SER A 74 -13.83 -15.53 16.36
C SER A 74 -13.85 -15.68 17.88
N LEU A 75 -14.08 -16.92 18.34
CA LEU A 75 -14.00 -17.30 19.75
C LEU A 75 -12.57 -17.26 20.29
N GLU A 76 -11.54 -17.20 19.44
CA GLU A 76 -10.14 -17.08 19.90
C GLU A 76 -9.91 -15.76 20.66
N PHE A 77 -10.74 -14.73 20.41
CA PHE A 77 -10.70 -13.46 21.15
C PHE A 77 -11.50 -13.48 22.46
N SER A 78 -12.03 -14.64 22.87
CA SER A 78 -12.88 -14.84 24.05
C SER A 78 -12.21 -15.73 25.13
N PRO A 79 -11.09 -15.32 25.74
CA PRO A 79 -10.45 -16.10 26.80
C PRO A 79 -11.25 -16.05 28.11
N ASP A 80 -11.16 -17.13 28.90
CA ASP A 80 -11.64 -17.22 30.30
C ASP A 80 -13.17 -17.02 30.50
N GLY A 81 -14.00 -17.65 29.67
CA GLY A 81 -15.45 -17.76 29.92
C GLY A 81 -16.26 -16.48 29.66
N LYS A 82 -15.67 -15.49 28.98
CA LYS A 82 -16.36 -14.29 28.49
C LYS A 82 -16.56 -14.38 26.99
N SER A 83 -17.80 -14.31 26.52
CA SER A 83 -18.12 -14.24 25.09
C SER A 83 -17.95 -12.81 24.59
N CYS A 84 -16.88 -12.56 23.82
CA CYS A 84 -16.73 -11.33 23.05
C CYS A 84 -17.59 -11.42 21.78
N THR A 85 -18.26 -10.32 21.42
CA THR A 85 -19.23 -10.25 20.31
C THR A 85 -18.90 -9.10 19.37
N TRP A 86 -19.57 -9.03 18.21
CA TRP A 86 -19.48 -7.88 17.31
C TRP A 86 -19.89 -6.55 17.98
N GLU A 87 -20.78 -6.58 18.98
CA GLU A 87 -21.15 -5.40 19.76
C GLU A 87 -19.99 -4.91 20.65
N ASP A 88 -19.19 -5.83 21.20
CA ASP A 88 -17.97 -5.49 21.93
C ASP A 88 -16.92 -4.86 21.01
N VAL A 89 -16.77 -5.39 19.79
CA VAL A 89 -15.90 -4.80 18.77
C VAL A 89 -16.39 -3.41 18.37
N GLY A 90 -17.70 -3.23 18.17
CA GLY A 90 -18.29 -1.91 17.89
C GLY A 90 -18.00 -0.90 18.99
N ARG A 91 -18.18 -1.28 20.26
CA ARG A 91 -17.81 -0.45 21.42
C ARG A 91 -16.32 -0.14 21.48
N LEU A 92 -15.46 -1.09 21.13
CA LEU A 92 -14.01 -0.84 21.05
C LEU A 92 -13.68 0.17 19.95
N VAL A 93 -14.17 -0.03 18.72
CA VAL A 93 -13.93 0.90 17.61
C VAL A 93 -14.42 2.31 17.97
N GLU A 94 -15.59 2.42 18.61
CA GLU A 94 -16.11 3.70 19.08
C GLU A 94 -15.20 4.34 20.13
N LYS A 95 -14.66 3.55 21.07
CA LYS A 95 -13.68 4.01 22.04
C LYS A 95 -12.39 4.50 21.36
N LEU A 96 -11.86 3.76 20.39
CA LEU A 96 -10.68 4.17 19.62
C LEU A 96 -10.91 5.50 18.91
N ARG A 97 -12.11 5.71 18.38
CA ARG A 97 -12.47 6.96 17.72
C ARG A 97 -12.59 8.11 18.72
N MET A 98 -13.39 7.96 19.76
CA MET A 98 -13.78 9.05 20.64
C MET A 98 -12.71 9.42 21.66
N GLU A 99 -12.05 8.41 22.25
CA GLU A 99 -10.98 8.66 23.23
C GLU A 99 -9.64 8.84 22.51
N TRP A 100 -9.40 8.07 21.44
CA TRP A 100 -8.09 7.95 20.80
C TRP A 100 -7.97 8.66 19.44
N ASN A 101 -9.01 9.35 18.95
CA ASN A 101 -9.04 9.95 17.59
C ASN A 101 -8.41 9.02 16.54
N MET A 102 -8.61 7.71 16.72
CA MET A 102 -8.09 6.69 15.84
C MET A 102 -9.23 6.12 15.04
N VAL A 103 -8.98 5.98 13.74
CA VAL A 103 -9.91 5.36 12.82
C VAL A 103 -9.58 3.87 12.70
N SER A 104 -10.56 3.02 12.42
CA SER A 104 -10.34 1.58 12.26
C SER A 104 -10.81 1.07 10.91
N ILE A 105 -9.96 0.29 10.25
CA ILE A 105 -10.25 -0.44 9.02
C ILE A 105 -10.00 -1.93 9.24
N THR A 106 -10.67 -2.79 8.47
CA THR A 106 -10.45 -4.24 8.52
C THR A 106 -10.36 -4.84 7.12
N ASP A 107 -9.58 -5.90 6.99
CA ASP A 107 -9.57 -6.73 5.79
C ASP A 107 -10.92 -7.39 5.51
N VAL A 108 -11.26 -7.44 4.23
CA VAL A 108 -12.39 -8.22 3.73
C VAL A 108 -11.91 -9.20 2.68
N VAL A 109 -12.19 -10.49 2.94
CA VAL A 109 -11.80 -11.61 2.10
C VAL A 109 -12.99 -12.05 1.26
N TYR A 110 -12.99 -11.73 -0.02
CA TYR A 110 -14.07 -12.09 -0.95
C TYR A 110 -13.75 -13.26 -1.88
N ASN A 111 -12.47 -13.54 -2.10
CA ASN A 111 -12.00 -14.48 -3.11
C ASN A 111 -12.05 -15.95 -2.67
N HIS A 112 -12.08 -16.23 -1.37
CA HIS A 112 -12.09 -17.59 -0.84
C HIS A 112 -12.69 -17.67 0.58
N THR A 113 -12.90 -18.91 1.02
CA THR A 113 -13.35 -19.28 2.37
C THR A 113 -12.57 -20.52 2.82
N ALA A 114 -12.57 -20.86 4.10
CA ALA A 114 -11.89 -22.05 4.59
C ALA A 114 -12.57 -23.33 4.09
N ALA A 115 -11.77 -24.35 3.76
CA ALA A 115 -12.28 -25.63 3.24
C ALA A 115 -13.22 -26.36 4.22
N ASN A 116 -13.09 -26.09 5.52
CA ASN A 116 -13.92 -26.66 6.58
C ASN A 116 -15.18 -25.83 6.90
N SER A 117 -15.52 -24.81 6.11
CA SER A 117 -16.73 -24.01 6.30
C SER A 117 -17.98 -24.90 6.14
N VAL A 118 -18.86 -24.92 7.14
CA VAL A 118 -20.04 -25.82 7.14
C VAL A 118 -20.99 -25.51 5.98
N TRP A 119 -21.17 -24.22 5.69
CA TRP A 119 -22.09 -23.74 4.64
C TRP A 119 -21.72 -24.21 3.23
N ILE A 120 -20.45 -24.59 2.97
CA ILE A 120 -20.04 -25.15 1.67
C ILE A 120 -20.72 -26.50 1.41
N LYS A 121 -21.03 -27.26 2.46
CA LYS A 121 -21.75 -28.53 2.32
C LYS A 121 -23.21 -28.31 1.92
N GLU A 122 -23.79 -27.21 2.39
CA GLU A 122 -25.16 -26.79 2.10
C GLU A 122 -25.25 -26.13 0.71
N HIS A 123 -24.22 -25.37 0.34
CA HIS A 123 -24.12 -24.59 -0.89
C HIS A 123 -22.86 -24.93 -1.71
N PRO A 124 -22.71 -26.18 -2.22
CA PRO A 124 -21.54 -26.58 -3.00
C PRO A 124 -21.44 -25.87 -4.35
N GLU A 125 -22.51 -25.24 -4.83
CA GLU A 125 -22.56 -24.43 -6.04
C GLU A 125 -21.74 -23.13 -5.95
N CYS A 126 -21.43 -22.67 -4.74
CA CYS A 126 -20.63 -21.46 -4.50
C CYS A 126 -19.13 -21.64 -4.80
N GLY A 127 -18.66 -22.89 -4.88
CA GLY A 127 -17.29 -23.22 -5.31
C GLY A 127 -17.25 -23.69 -6.76
N TYR A 128 -16.06 -23.82 -7.33
CA TYR A 128 -15.89 -24.46 -8.65
C TYR A 128 -15.95 -25.98 -8.51
N ASN A 129 -16.93 -26.62 -9.13
CA ASN A 129 -17.16 -28.06 -9.06
C ASN A 129 -17.40 -28.68 -10.45
N LEU A 130 -17.50 -30.01 -10.53
CA LEU A 130 -17.62 -30.73 -11.82
C LEU A 130 -18.97 -30.53 -12.54
N MET A 131 -19.94 -29.91 -11.86
CA MET A 131 -21.27 -29.59 -12.38
C MET A 131 -21.30 -28.17 -12.95
N ASN A 132 -20.93 -27.16 -12.15
CA ASN A 132 -20.95 -25.76 -12.58
C ASN A 132 -19.72 -25.36 -13.40
N SER A 133 -18.61 -26.11 -13.26
CA SER A 133 -17.34 -25.86 -13.95
C SER A 133 -16.83 -27.13 -14.65
N PRO A 134 -17.56 -27.67 -15.65
CA PRO A 134 -17.22 -28.95 -16.30
C PRO A 134 -15.82 -28.98 -16.93
N HIS A 135 -15.27 -27.82 -17.30
CA HIS A 135 -13.92 -27.69 -17.83
C HIS A 135 -12.84 -28.16 -16.83
N LEU A 136 -13.14 -28.19 -15.52
CA LEU A 136 -12.24 -28.68 -14.48
C LEU A 136 -12.18 -30.22 -14.40
N ARG A 137 -13.02 -30.97 -15.12
CA ARG A 137 -13.03 -32.45 -15.08
C ARG A 137 -11.67 -33.04 -15.39
N THR A 138 -10.99 -32.52 -16.42
CA THR A 138 -9.65 -32.98 -16.81
C THR A 138 -8.63 -32.76 -15.67
N ALA A 139 -8.66 -31.58 -15.06
CA ALA A 139 -7.79 -31.23 -13.93
C ALA A 139 -8.10 -32.09 -12.69
N TRP A 140 -9.38 -32.34 -12.41
CA TRP A 140 -9.83 -33.17 -11.31
C TRP A 140 -9.38 -34.63 -11.46
N VAL A 141 -9.49 -35.21 -12.66
CA VAL A 141 -9.02 -36.58 -12.93
C VAL A 141 -7.52 -36.70 -12.66
N LEU A 142 -6.75 -35.72 -13.11
CA LEU A 142 -5.31 -35.65 -12.86
C LEU A 142 -4.99 -35.53 -11.36
N ASP A 143 -5.66 -34.62 -10.65
CA ASP A 143 -5.49 -34.43 -9.21
C ASP A 143 -5.80 -35.72 -8.43
N ARG A 144 -6.92 -36.39 -8.74
CA ARG A 144 -7.28 -37.69 -8.14
C ARG A 144 -6.24 -38.76 -8.42
N ALA A 145 -5.69 -38.81 -9.63
CA ALA A 145 -4.65 -39.76 -9.99
C ALA A 145 -3.36 -39.53 -9.20
N ILE A 146 -2.97 -38.27 -9.01
CA ILE A 146 -1.82 -37.89 -8.17
C ILE A 146 -2.09 -38.28 -6.71
N TRP A 147 -3.26 -37.95 -6.16
CA TRP A 147 -3.62 -38.35 -4.80
C TRP A 147 -3.57 -39.86 -4.59
N HIS A 148 -4.15 -40.63 -5.52
CA HIS A 148 -4.10 -42.09 -5.47
C HIS A 148 -2.66 -42.61 -5.60
N LEU A 149 -1.82 -42.03 -6.45
CA LEU A 149 -0.41 -42.37 -6.51
C LEU A 149 0.27 -42.12 -5.15
N THR A 150 0.07 -40.95 -4.55
CA THR A 150 0.63 -40.59 -3.23
C THR A 150 0.25 -41.60 -2.15
N THR A 151 -1.04 -41.96 -2.05
CA THR A 151 -1.49 -42.98 -1.07
C THR A 151 -0.83 -44.35 -1.31
N ARG A 152 -0.71 -44.78 -2.57
CA ARG A 152 -0.07 -46.06 -2.91
C ARG A 152 1.44 -46.06 -2.68
N VAL A 153 2.12 -44.93 -2.86
CA VAL A 153 3.54 -44.76 -2.51
C VAL A 153 3.72 -44.80 -1.00
N ALA A 154 2.87 -44.11 -0.24
CA ALA A 154 2.88 -44.15 1.22
C ALA A 154 2.65 -45.58 1.77
N ASP A 155 1.75 -46.34 1.14
CA ASP A 155 1.51 -47.76 1.42
C ASP A 155 2.69 -48.68 1.03
N GLY A 156 3.74 -48.16 0.37
CA GLY A 156 4.91 -48.91 -0.06
C GLY A 156 4.69 -49.79 -1.29
N ARG A 157 3.59 -49.61 -2.04
CA ARG A 157 3.23 -50.47 -3.18
C ARG A 157 4.19 -50.41 -4.37
N TYR A 158 5.05 -49.39 -4.43
CA TYR A 158 6.02 -49.17 -5.50
C TYR A 158 7.47 -49.44 -5.07
N LYS A 159 7.68 -50.03 -3.89
CA LYS A 159 9.03 -50.32 -3.36
C LYS A 159 9.88 -51.17 -4.31
N GLU A 160 9.26 -52.15 -4.97
CA GLU A 160 9.93 -53.01 -5.95
C GLU A 160 10.34 -52.26 -7.24
N LYS A 161 9.67 -51.13 -7.54
CA LYS A 161 10.04 -50.22 -8.63
C LYS A 161 11.05 -49.15 -8.20
N GLY A 162 11.66 -49.29 -7.01
CA GLY A 162 12.63 -48.34 -6.47
C GLY A 162 12.02 -47.06 -5.91
N LEU A 163 10.70 -47.05 -5.63
CA LEU A 163 9.99 -45.92 -5.03
C LEU A 163 9.47 -46.30 -3.64
N PRO A 164 10.25 -46.04 -2.58
CA PRO A 164 9.83 -46.27 -1.20
C PRO A 164 8.85 -45.20 -0.71
N SER A 165 8.23 -45.45 0.45
CA SER A 165 7.34 -44.50 1.14
C SER A 165 8.05 -43.24 1.64
N ASP A 166 9.36 -43.33 1.89
CA ASP A 166 10.20 -42.22 2.32
C ASP A 166 11.17 -41.79 1.21
N ILE A 167 11.00 -40.56 0.71
CA ILE A 167 11.71 -40.03 -0.47
C ILE A 167 12.85 -39.14 0.02
N THR A 168 14.08 -39.66 -0.02
CA THR A 168 15.25 -39.01 0.59
C THR A 168 16.36 -38.65 -0.40
N ASN A 169 16.25 -39.07 -1.67
CA ASN A 169 17.30 -38.87 -2.67
C ASN A 169 16.74 -38.74 -4.09
N GLU A 170 17.60 -38.34 -5.02
CA GLU A 170 17.24 -38.09 -6.42
C GLU A 170 16.82 -39.35 -7.18
N SER A 171 17.35 -40.53 -6.82
CA SER A 171 16.94 -41.79 -7.46
C SER A 171 15.47 -42.10 -7.20
N HIS A 172 14.96 -41.79 -6.00
CA HIS A 172 13.55 -41.94 -5.65
C HIS A 172 12.68 -40.96 -6.47
N LEU A 173 13.15 -39.72 -6.70
CA LEU A 173 12.43 -38.75 -7.54
C LEU A 173 12.34 -39.21 -9.00
N ASN A 174 13.41 -39.80 -9.54
CA ASN A 174 13.41 -40.38 -10.87
C ASN A 174 12.50 -41.62 -10.97
N ALA A 175 12.45 -42.44 -9.92
CA ALA A 175 11.49 -43.55 -9.83
C ALA A 175 10.04 -43.04 -9.77
N LEU A 176 9.75 -41.99 -9.01
CA LEU A 176 8.44 -41.34 -8.94
C LEU A 176 8.01 -40.81 -10.32
N ARG A 177 8.89 -40.08 -11.01
CA ARG A 177 8.62 -39.58 -12.37
C ARG A 177 8.27 -40.72 -13.32
N ARG A 178 9.02 -41.81 -13.26
CA ARG A 178 8.81 -43.00 -14.11
C ARG A 178 7.48 -43.68 -13.83
N VAL A 179 7.18 -43.97 -12.56
CA VAL A 179 5.89 -44.56 -12.15
C VAL A 179 4.73 -43.68 -12.59
N PHE A 180 4.84 -42.37 -12.41
CA PHE A 180 3.79 -41.45 -12.86
C PHE A 180 3.60 -41.49 -14.38
N TRP A 181 4.68 -41.38 -15.17
CA TRP A 181 4.60 -41.29 -16.64
C TRP A 181 4.28 -42.61 -17.33
N GLU A 182 4.79 -43.72 -16.83
CA GLU A 182 4.63 -45.03 -17.47
C GLU A 182 3.40 -45.76 -16.95
N ASP A 183 3.13 -45.71 -15.64
CA ASP A 183 2.04 -46.49 -15.05
C ASP A 183 0.74 -45.68 -14.95
N ILE A 184 0.78 -44.41 -14.54
CA ILE A 184 -0.43 -43.67 -14.15
C ILE A 184 -0.97 -42.82 -15.31
N PHE A 185 -0.13 -41.99 -15.93
CA PHE A 185 -0.52 -41.03 -16.95
C PHE A 185 -1.22 -41.66 -18.18
N PRO A 186 -0.80 -42.83 -18.69
CA PRO A 186 -1.49 -43.48 -19.81
C PRO A 186 -2.87 -44.03 -19.42
N GLN A 187 -3.08 -44.41 -18.16
CA GLN A 187 -4.35 -45.00 -17.70
C GLN A 187 -5.47 -43.96 -17.56
N ILE A 188 -5.13 -42.71 -17.28
CA ILE A 188 -6.12 -41.63 -17.11
C ILE A 188 -6.59 -41.01 -18.43
N LYS A 189 -5.96 -41.36 -19.55
CA LYS A 189 -6.37 -41.02 -20.92
C LYS A 189 -6.79 -39.56 -21.14
N LEU A 190 -6.05 -38.61 -20.57
CA LEU A 190 -6.42 -37.19 -20.63
C LEU A 190 -6.56 -36.65 -22.06
N TRP A 191 -5.90 -37.26 -23.05
CA TRP A 191 -6.03 -36.87 -24.46
C TRP A 191 -7.43 -37.12 -25.02
N GLU A 192 -8.20 -38.07 -24.48
CA GLU A 192 -9.58 -38.33 -24.93
C GLU A 192 -10.50 -37.12 -24.65
N PHE A 193 -10.18 -36.27 -23.67
CA PHE A 193 -10.92 -35.02 -23.41
C PHE A 193 -10.76 -33.98 -24.52
N TYR A 194 -9.77 -34.12 -25.40
CA TYR A 194 -9.48 -33.21 -26.51
C TYR A 194 -9.74 -33.84 -27.89
N GLN A 195 -10.22 -35.09 -27.93
CA GLN A 195 -10.38 -35.87 -29.16
C GLN A 195 -11.83 -36.33 -29.34
N VAL A 196 -12.24 -36.45 -30.61
CA VAL A 196 -13.54 -37.04 -30.96
C VAL A 196 -13.40 -38.55 -31.05
N ASN A 197 -14.30 -39.30 -30.41
CA ASN A 197 -14.38 -40.75 -30.60
C ASN A 197 -14.93 -41.06 -32.00
N VAL A 198 -14.03 -41.39 -32.92
CA VAL A 198 -14.33 -41.61 -34.35
C VAL A 198 -15.31 -42.76 -34.56
N GLU A 199 -15.13 -43.89 -33.86
CA GLU A 199 -15.98 -45.08 -34.02
C GLU A 199 -17.42 -44.81 -33.59
N ASN A 200 -17.58 -44.16 -32.42
CA ASN A 200 -18.90 -43.78 -31.91
C ASN A 200 -19.57 -42.74 -32.82
N ALA A 201 -18.83 -41.73 -33.29
CA ALA A 201 -19.37 -40.72 -34.21
C ALA A 201 -19.84 -41.34 -35.54
N VAL A 202 -19.07 -42.27 -36.10
CA VAL A 202 -19.44 -43.00 -37.33
C VAL A 202 -20.66 -43.89 -37.13
N GLU A 203 -20.78 -44.55 -35.96
CA GLU A 203 -21.94 -45.37 -35.64
C GLU A 203 -23.21 -44.52 -35.44
N GLN A 204 -23.12 -43.40 -34.72
CA GLN A 204 -24.22 -42.46 -34.58
C GLN A 204 -24.68 -41.91 -35.93
N PHE A 205 -23.73 -41.57 -36.81
CA PHE A 205 -24.04 -41.14 -38.17
C PHE A 205 -24.75 -42.23 -38.99
N ARG A 206 -24.32 -43.48 -38.86
CA ARG A 206 -24.97 -44.64 -39.50
C ARG A 206 -26.41 -44.84 -39.02
N ILE A 207 -26.65 -44.74 -37.70
CA ILE A 207 -27.99 -44.84 -37.10
C ILE A 207 -28.91 -43.69 -37.57
N LEU A 208 -28.38 -42.46 -37.66
CA LEU A 208 -29.12 -41.30 -38.14
C LEU A 208 -29.50 -41.42 -39.63
N LEU A 209 -28.63 -42.00 -40.46
CA LEU A 209 -28.92 -42.25 -41.88
C LEU A 209 -30.01 -43.31 -42.10
N GLN A 210 -30.16 -44.28 -41.19
CA GLN A 210 -31.21 -45.30 -41.27
C GLN A 210 -32.60 -44.75 -40.90
N ASN A 211 -32.67 -43.64 -40.15
CA ASN A 211 -33.90 -42.94 -39.77
C ASN A 211 -34.16 -41.76 -40.72
N VAL A 212 -34.55 -42.07 -41.97
CA VAL A 212 -34.68 -41.13 -43.11
C VAL A 212 -35.57 -39.90 -42.86
N LEU A 213 -36.45 -39.89 -41.85
CA LEU A 213 -37.30 -38.73 -41.54
C LEU A 213 -36.58 -37.58 -40.81
N VAL A 214 -35.37 -37.79 -40.28
CA VAL A 214 -34.65 -36.77 -39.47
C VAL A 214 -33.59 -36.00 -40.26
N LEU A 215 -33.17 -36.51 -41.43
CA LEU A 215 -32.11 -35.90 -42.23
C LEU A 215 -32.49 -34.50 -42.78
N LEU A 216 -33.78 -34.22 -42.97
CA LEU A 216 -34.28 -32.90 -43.39
C LEU A 216 -34.41 -31.88 -42.24
N CYS A 217 -34.44 -32.33 -40.97
CA CYS A 217 -34.41 -31.44 -39.81
C CYS A 217 -32.97 -31.15 -39.34
N TYR A 218 -32.05 -32.10 -39.48
CA TYR A 218 -30.67 -31.96 -38.98
C TYR A 218 -29.80 -30.93 -39.74
N LEU A 219 -30.15 -30.60 -40.99
CA LEU A 219 -29.48 -29.54 -41.75
C LEU A 219 -30.04 -28.13 -41.45
N LYS A 220 -31.07 -28.02 -40.61
CA LYS A 220 -31.73 -26.74 -40.26
C LYS A 220 -31.59 -26.31 -38.80
N SER A 221 -30.91 -27.08 -37.96
CA SER A 221 -30.74 -26.77 -36.54
C SER A 221 -29.26 -26.72 -36.15
N ASP A 222 -28.73 -25.49 -36.07
CA ASP A 222 -27.64 -24.97 -35.23
C ASP A 222 -26.75 -25.97 -34.49
N TYR A 223 -26.01 -26.81 -35.23
CA TYR A 223 -24.71 -27.26 -34.77
C TYR A 223 -23.66 -26.39 -35.43
N GLU A 224 -23.50 -25.17 -34.88
CA GLU A 224 -22.17 -24.58 -34.85
C GLU A 224 -21.25 -25.65 -34.25
N VAL A 225 -20.32 -26.15 -35.05
CA VAL A 225 -19.11 -26.78 -34.55
C VAL A 225 -18.45 -25.70 -33.72
N THR A 226 -18.81 -25.63 -32.43
CA THR A 226 -18.19 -24.73 -31.47
C THR A 226 -16.70 -25.01 -31.52
N SER A 227 -15.98 -24.10 -32.15
CA SER A 227 -14.56 -23.90 -31.92
C SER A 227 -14.30 -24.09 -30.44
N LEU A 228 -13.34 -24.96 -30.10
CA LEU A 228 -12.88 -25.24 -28.73
C LEU A 228 -13.15 -24.06 -27.80
N ASN A 229 -14.14 -24.21 -26.92
CA ASN A 229 -14.29 -23.33 -25.77
C ASN A 229 -13.06 -23.57 -24.88
N LEU A 230 -11.98 -22.82 -25.17
CA LEU A 230 -10.95 -22.54 -24.19
C LEU A 230 -11.65 -22.04 -22.92
N PRO A 231 -11.21 -22.46 -21.72
CA PRO A 231 -11.87 -22.06 -20.49
C PRO A 231 -11.93 -20.53 -20.45
N LYS A 232 -13.15 -19.98 -20.41
CA LYS A 232 -13.35 -18.60 -19.98
C LYS A 232 -12.93 -18.56 -18.51
N LEU A 233 -11.66 -18.21 -18.27
CA LEU A 233 -11.27 -17.64 -16.99
C LEU A 233 -12.20 -16.44 -16.74
N LEU A 234 -12.60 -16.24 -15.47
CA LEU A 234 -13.34 -15.07 -15.03
C LEU A 234 -12.78 -13.83 -15.71
N THR A 235 -13.63 -13.18 -16.49
CA THR A 235 -13.23 -11.94 -17.15
C THR A 235 -13.07 -10.85 -16.09
N ILE A 236 -12.18 -9.89 -16.33
CA ILE A 236 -12.00 -8.71 -15.46
C ILE A 236 -13.36 -8.03 -15.18
N SER A 237 -14.28 -8.06 -16.15
CA SER A 237 -15.64 -7.55 -16.02
C SER A 237 -16.49 -8.25 -14.95
N GLU A 238 -16.41 -9.58 -14.84
CA GLU A 238 -17.18 -10.35 -13.87
C GLU A 238 -16.67 -10.12 -12.44
N VAL A 239 -15.35 -10.05 -12.27
CA VAL A 239 -14.71 -9.74 -10.98
C VAL A 239 -15.07 -8.32 -10.53
N LEU A 240 -14.96 -7.34 -11.43
CA LEU A 240 -15.32 -5.94 -11.14
C LEU A 240 -16.78 -5.79 -10.75
N SER A 241 -17.71 -6.48 -11.43
CA SER A 241 -19.14 -6.40 -11.12
C SER A 241 -19.45 -6.88 -9.70
N THR A 242 -18.84 -7.99 -9.28
CA THR A 242 -19.02 -8.56 -7.95
C THR A 242 -18.50 -7.63 -6.86
N PHE A 243 -17.25 -7.16 -6.98
CA PHE A 243 -16.68 -6.24 -5.99
C PHE A 243 -17.41 -4.90 -5.95
N LYS A 244 -17.82 -4.39 -7.11
CA LYS A 244 -18.61 -3.17 -7.20
C LYS A 244 -19.90 -3.30 -6.39
N PHE A 245 -20.64 -4.39 -6.59
CA PHE A 245 -21.87 -4.64 -5.85
C PHE A 245 -21.63 -4.67 -4.34
N MET A 246 -20.63 -5.42 -3.87
CA MET A 246 -20.31 -5.52 -2.44
C MET A 246 -19.94 -4.16 -1.83
N LEU A 247 -19.11 -3.38 -2.53
CA LEU A 247 -18.72 -2.04 -2.07
C LEU A 247 -19.88 -1.04 -2.13
N ASP A 248 -20.78 -1.14 -3.12
CA ASP A 248 -21.96 -0.28 -3.21
C ASP A 248 -22.93 -0.57 -2.03
N VAL A 249 -23.10 -1.85 -1.65
CA VAL A 249 -23.85 -2.24 -0.44
C VAL A 249 -23.17 -1.67 0.81
N ALA A 250 -21.85 -1.82 0.96
CA ALA A 250 -21.11 -1.27 2.09
C ALA A 250 -21.24 0.26 2.19
N ARG A 251 -21.17 0.97 1.06
CA ARG A 251 -21.34 2.43 1.00
C ARG A 251 -22.76 2.89 1.27
N SER A 252 -23.77 2.07 0.96
CA SER A 252 -25.16 2.36 1.36
C SER A 252 -25.29 2.44 2.88
N GLN A 253 -24.47 1.67 3.61
CA GLN A 253 -24.43 1.67 5.07
C GLN A 253 -23.44 2.70 5.63
N CYS A 254 -22.33 2.95 4.95
CA CYS A 254 -21.28 3.90 5.33
C CYS A 254 -20.89 4.78 4.12
N PRO A 255 -21.55 5.93 3.89
CA PRO A 255 -21.29 6.74 2.69
C PRO A 255 -19.85 7.26 2.58
N ASN A 256 -19.18 7.47 3.72
CA ASN A 256 -17.78 7.93 3.81
C ASN A 256 -16.78 6.76 3.91
N LEU A 257 -17.12 5.59 3.35
CA LEU A 257 -16.28 4.41 3.41
C LEU A 257 -14.92 4.66 2.75
N TYR A 258 -13.86 4.67 3.57
CA TYR A 258 -12.49 4.64 3.10
C TYR A 258 -12.15 3.21 2.66
N VAL A 259 -11.74 3.05 1.40
CA VAL A 259 -11.41 1.77 0.79
C VAL A 259 -9.95 1.77 0.38
N VAL A 260 -9.17 0.87 0.96
CA VAL A 260 -7.79 0.62 0.54
C VAL A 260 -7.73 -0.70 -0.21
N ALA A 261 -6.97 -0.76 -1.29
CA ALA A 261 -6.71 -2.01 -1.99
C ALA A 261 -5.21 -2.26 -2.12
N GLU A 262 -4.80 -3.45 -1.74
CA GLU A 262 -3.59 -4.06 -2.29
C GLU A 262 -3.92 -4.49 -3.73
N LEU A 263 -3.33 -3.85 -4.73
CA LEU A 263 -3.68 -4.09 -6.12
C LEU A 263 -2.43 -4.09 -7.00
N PHE A 264 -2.19 -5.23 -7.64
CA PHE A 264 -1.10 -5.44 -8.59
C PHE A 264 -1.65 -6.07 -9.87
N THR A 265 -2.18 -5.25 -10.78
CA THR A 265 -2.76 -5.77 -12.04
C THR A 265 -1.73 -5.94 -13.17
N GLY A 266 -0.45 -5.65 -12.91
CA GLY A 266 0.63 -5.71 -13.91
C GLY A 266 0.64 -4.55 -14.91
N SER A 267 -0.35 -3.64 -14.86
CA SER A 267 -0.45 -2.44 -15.70
C SER A 267 -1.14 -1.32 -14.91
N GLU A 268 -0.60 -0.10 -15.02
CA GLU A 268 -1.19 1.08 -14.37
C GLU A 268 -2.56 1.43 -14.95
N GLU A 269 -2.79 1.14 -16.24
CA GLU A 269 -4.08 1.32 -16.90
C GLU A 269 -5.17 0.42 -16.28
N LEU A 270 -4.83 -0.85 -15.99
CA LEU A 270 -5.74 -1.77 -15.32
C LEU A 270 -6.00 -1.34 -13.88
N ASP A 271 -4.97 -0.92 -13.14
CA ASP A 271 -5.14 -0.37 -11.79
C ASP A 271 -6.13 0.80 -11.80
N ASN A 272 -6.03 1.70 -12.78
CA ASN A 272 -6.95 2.83 -12.94
C ASN A 272 -8.40 2.40 -13.21
N ILE A 273 -8.62 1.31 -13.97
CA ILE A 273 -9.97 0.76 -14.18
C ILE A 273 -10.56 0.27 -12.85
N PHE A 274 -9.79 -0.47 -12.06
CA PHE A 274 -10.25 -0.93 -10.74
C PHE A 274 -10.52 0.24 -9.80
N VAL A 275 -9.60 1.19 -9.70
CA VAL A 275 -9.75 2.38 -8.84
C VAL A 275 -11.02 3.16 -9.19
N THR A 276 -11.23 3.46 -10.47
CA THR A 276 -12.37 4.27 -10.93
C THR A 276 -13.70 3.52 -10.83
N ARG A 277 -13.74 2.23 -11.16
CA ARG A 277 -14.98 1.43 -11.16
C ARG A 277 -15.43 1.03 -9.76
N LEU A 278 -14.48 0.71 -8.90
CA LEU A 278 -14.75 0.27 -7.53
C LEU A 278 -14.78 1.44 -6.54
N GLY A 279 -14.28 2.62 -6.92
CA GLY A 279 -14.17 3.78 -6.03
C GLY A 279 -13.14 3.58 -4.92
N ILE A 280 -12.04 2.90 -5.23
CA ILE A 280 -10.95 2.69 -4.26
C ILE A 280 -10.36 4.05 -3.90
N THR A 281 -10.20 4.32 -2.61
CA THR A 281 -9.66 5.60 -2.13
C THR A 281 -8.14 5.61 -2.19
N SER A 282 -7.50 4.51 -1.79
CA SER A 282 -6.04 4.42 -1.74
C SER A 282 -5.53 3.07 -2.23
N LEU A 283 -4.38 3.08 -2.91
CA LEU A 283 -3.64 1.87 -3.25
C LEU A 283 -2.47 1.68 -2.29
N ILE A 284 -2.27 0.45 -1.81
CA ILE A 284 -1.12 0.10 -1.00
C ILE A 284 0.15 0.19 -1.85
N ARG A 285 1.18 0.81 -1.28
CA ARG A 285 2.54 0.86 -1.81
C ARG A 285 3.49 0.45 -0.70
N GLU A 286 4.55 -0.29 -1.04
CA GLU A 286 5.44 -0.89 -0.04
C GLU A 286 6.85 -0.34 -0.19
N ALA A 287 7.41 0.25 0.87
CA ALA A 287 8.80 0.70 0.86
C ALA A 287 9.78 -0.47 0.73
N MET A 288 9.38 -1.65 1.22
CA MET A 288 10.14 -2.91 1.08
C MET A 288 10.32 -3.38 -0.37
N SER A 289 9.55 -2.86 -1.32
CA SER A 289 9.75 -3.14 -2.75
C SER A 289 11.01 -2.47 -3.33
N ALA A 290 11.57 -1.47 -2.64
CA ALA A 290 12.82 -0.84 -3.01
C ALA A 290 14.02 -1.73 -2.67
N GLY A 291 14.87 -1.98 -3.67
CA GLY A 291 16.11 -2.74 -3.51
C GLY A 291 17.30 -1.91 -2.99
N ASP A 292 17.21 -0.59 -3.09
CA ASP A 292 18.21 0.36 -2.59
C ASP A 292 17.56 1.70 -2.22
N SER A 293 18.37 2.61 -1.67
CA SER A 293 17.93 3.93 -1.20
C SER A 293 17.40 4.81 -2.35
N HIS A 294 17.95 4.65 -3.56
CA HIS A 294 17.53 5.39 -4.74
C HIS A 294 16.12 4.98 -5.18
N GLU A 295 15.84 3.68 -5.23
CA GLU A 295 14.51 3.19 -5.55
C GLU A 295 13.47 3.60 -4.50
N GLU A 296 13.83 3.63 -3.22
CA GLU A 296 12.94 4.11 -2.16
C GLU A 296 12.64 5.61 -2.32
N GLY A 297 13.66 6.43 -2.62
CA GLY A 297 13.49 7.83 -2.99
C GLY A 297 12.61 8.02 -4.22
N ARG A 298 12.74 7.15 -5.23
CA ARG A 298 11.91 7.16 -6.45
C ARG A 298 10.44 6.86 -6.16
N LEU A 299 10.14 5.97 -5.21
CA LEU A 299 8.78 5.69 -4.74
C LEU A 299 8.18 6.95 -4.09
N VAL A 300 8.93 7.64 -3.22
CA VAL A 300 8.50 8.92 -2.63
C VAL A 300 8.30 9.98 -3.71
N TYR A 301 9.19 10.09 -4.69
CA TYR A 301 9.02 11.06 -5.77
C TYR A 301 7.74 10.82 -6.57
N ARG A 302 7.39 9.54 -6.81
CA ARG A 302 6.20 9.16 -7.59
C ARG A 302 4.89 9.34 -6.80
N TYR A 303 4.86 8.97 -5.53
CA TYR A 303 3.64 8.91 -4.73
C TYR A 303 3.53 10.01 -3.67
N GLY A 304 4.59 10.80 -3.48
CA GLY A 304 4.76 11.74 -2.39
C GLY A 304 4.19 13.14 -2.65
N GLY A 305 3.54 13.40 -3.78
CA GLY A 305 2.80 14.65 -4.00
C GLY A 305 3.22 15.41 -5.27
N GLU A 306 2.89 16.69 -5.31
CA GLU A 306 3.23 17.55 -6.45
C GLU A 306 4.71 17.92 -6.44
N PRO A 307 5.40 18.08 -7.58
CA PRO A 307 6.77 18.57 -7.59
C PRO A 307 6.88 19.97 -6.95
N VAL A 308 7.98 20.22 -6.22
CA VAL A 308 8.29 21.57 -5.70
C VAL A 308 8.37 22.57 -6.86
N GLY A 309 7.65 23.68 -6.72
CA GLY A 309 7.56 24.70 -7.75
C GLY A 309 6.58 24.38 -8.89
N ALA A 310 5.70 23.39 -8.72
CA ALA A 310 4.63 23.13 -9.67
C ALA A 310 3.81 24.41 -9.98
N PHE A 311 3.44 24.59 -11.25
CA PHE A 311 2.66 25.74 -11.69
C PHE A 311 1.35 25.84 -10.91
N VAL A 312 1.04 27.06 -10.46
CA VAL A 312 -0.15 27.28 -9.66
C VAL A 312 -1.40 27.00 -10.49
N GLN A 313 -2.16 26.01 -10.07
CA GLN A 313 -3.39 25.59 -10.74
C GLN A 313 -4.52 26.60 -10.47
N PRO A 314 -5.30 27.05 -11.46
CA PRO A 314 -6.43 27.96 -11.25
C PRO A 314 -7.49 27.33 -10.33
N SER A 315 -8.26 28.16 -9.62
CA SER A 315 -9.29 27.68 -8.67
C SER A 315 -10.47 27.00 -9.36
N LEU A 316 -10.76 27.41 -10.61
CA LEU A 316 -11.70 26.71 -11.49
C LEU A 316 -10.88 25.97 -12.54
N ARG A 317 -10.97 24.65 -12.53
CA ARG A 317 -10.33 23.78 -13.53
C ARG A 317 -11.26 22.62 -13.87
N PRO A 318 -11.15 22.05 -15.08
CA PRO A 318 -11.76 20.76 -15.35
C PRO A 318 -11.22 19.71 -14.36
N LEU A 319 -12.06 18.71 -14.07
CA LEU A 319 -11.60 17.50 -13.39
C LEU A 319 -10.58 16.83 -14.31
N MET A 320 -9.34 16.70 -13.85
CA MET A 320 -8.26 16.08 -14.60
C MET A 320 -7.90 14.73 -13.96
N PRO A 321 -7.46 13.74 -14.76
CA PRO A 321 -6.89 12.51 -14.22
C PRO A 321 -5.70 12.83 -13.30
N SER A 322 -5.54 12.03 -12.25
CA SER A 322 -4.41 12.06 -11.33
C SER A 322 -4.00 10.63 -10.98
N ILE A 323 -2.77 10.47 -10.52
CA ILE A 323 -2.32 9.20 -9.94
C ILE A 323 -3.24 8.86 -8.74
N ALA A 324 -3.60 7.58 -8.61
CA ALA A 324 -4.38 7.11 -7.47
C ALA A 324 -3.65 7.43 -6.16
N HIS A 325 -4.40 7.87 -5.14
CA HIS A 325 -3.82 8.18 -3.85
C HIS A 325 -3.14 6.94 -3.25
N ALA A 326 -1.99 7.11 -2.62
CA ALA A 326 -1.21 6.02 -2.06
C ALA A 326 -1.43 5.91 -0.53
N MET A 327 -1.44 4.67 -0.05
CA MET A 327 -1.10 4.35 1.33
C MET A 327 0.28 3.69 1.30
N PHE A 328 1.29 4.47 1.65
CA PHE A 328 2.69 4.06 1.55
C PHE A 328 3.17 3.46 2.88
N LEU A 329 3.32 2.15 2.90
CA LEU A 329 3.66 1.38 4.09
C LEU A 329 5.16 1.14 4.18
N ASP A 330 5.74 1.36 5.36
CA ASP A 330 7.15 1.04 5.63
C ASP A 330 7.37 -0.47 5.46
N VAL A 331 6.44 -1.26 5.99
CA VAL A 331 6.39 -2.72 5.88
C VAL A 331 4.96 -3.21 6.03
N THR A 332 4.54 -4.13 5.16
CA THR A 332 3.28 -4.85 5.25
C THR A 332 3.45 -6.13 6.06
N HIS A 333 2.34 -6.73 6.51
CA HIS A 333 2.40 -7.95 7.31
C HIS A 333 2.84 -9.19 6.50
N ASP A 334 2.82 -9.09 5.16
CA ASP A 334 3.26 -10.14 4.24
C ASP A 334 4.72 -9.99 3.78
N ASN A 335 5.34 -8.83 4.02
CA ASN A 335 6.74 -8.61 3.68
C ASN A 335 7.68 -9.50 4.51
N GLU A 336 8.80 -9.89 3.89
CA GLU A 336 9.95 -10.46 4.61
C GLU A 336 10.49 -9.46 5.64
N CYS A 337 11.21 -9.98 6.65
CA CYS A 337 11.72 -9.13 7.73
C CYS A 337 12.71 -8.08 7.20
N PRO A 338 12.48 -6.78 7.44
CA PRO A 338 13.39 -5.72 7.00
C PRO A 338 14.79 -5.84 7.60
N ILE A 339 14.90 -6.39 8.80
CA ILE A 339 16.19 -6.57 9.50
C ILE A 339 17.02 -7.67 8.82
N GLU A 340 16.37 -8.72 8.31
CA GLU A 340 17.02 -9.82 7.61
C GLU A 340 17.43 -9.41 6.19
N LEU A 341 16.56 -8.67 5.48
CA LEU A 341 16.83 -8.20 4.12
C LEU A 341 17.80 -7.02 4.04
N ARG A 342 17.73 -6.11 5.02
CA ARG A 342 18.50 -4.87 5.06
C ARG A 342 19.40 -4.83 6.29
N SER A 343 18.92 -4.20 7.36
CA SER A 343 19.63 -3.95 8.61
C SER A 343 18.66 -3.42 9.66
N ALA A 344 18.92 -3.70 10.94
CA ALA A 344 18.20 -3.06 12.06
C ALA A 344 18.36 -1.53 12.07
N LEU A 345 19.45 -1.00 11.50
CA LEU A 345 19.69 0.44 11.42
C LEU A 345 18.82 1.12 10.35
N ASP A 346 18.27 0.38 9.39
CA ASP A 346 17.53 0.95 8.25
C ASP A 346 16.12 1.39 8.60
N SER A 347 15.49 0.82 9.64
CA SER A 347 14.08 1.06 9.94
C SER A 347 13.74 2.54 10.20
N LEU A 348 14.65 3.27 10.87
CA LEU A 348 14.47 4.70 11.15
C LEU A 348 14.59 5.60 9.90
N PRO A 349 15.68 5.55 9.10
CA PRO A 349 15.80 6.36 7.89
C PRO A 349 14.74 6.02 6.84
N SER A 350 14.41 4.74 6.65
CA SER A 350 13.36 4.32 5.71
C SER A 350 11.99 4.85 6.16
N SER A 351 11.68 4.78 7.45
CA SER A 351 10.50 5.44 8.03
C SER A 351 10.46 6.94 7.78
N ALA A 352 11.60 7.62 7.84
CA ALA A 352 11.67 9.06 7.61
C ALA A 352 11.43 9.41 6.14
N ILE A 353 11.99 8.64 5.22
CA ILE A 353 11.76 8.78 3.77
C ILE A 353 10.26 8.62 3.47
N VAL A 354 9.64 7.53 3.96
CA VAL A 354 8.19 7.27 3.79
C VAL A 354 7.34 8.38 4.41
N SER A 355 7.66 8.81 5.64
CA SER A 355 6.89 9.86 6.36
C SER A 355 6.93 11.23 5.69
N MET A 356 7.90 11.48 4.82
CA MET A 356 7.99 12.73 4.05
C MET A 356 7.15 12.74 2.77
N ALA A 357 6.62 11.58 2.34
CA ALA A 357 5.65 11.51 1.26
C ALA A 357 4.33 12.20 1.67
N CYS A 358 3.75 13.03 0.81
CA CYS A 358 2.44 13.64 1.00
C CYS A 358 1.29 12.68 0.61
N CYS A 359 1.25 11.52 1.28
CA CYS A 359 0.22 10.49 1.14
C CYS A 359 -0.04 9.85 2.51
N ALA A 360 -0.96 8.88 2.62
CA ALA A 360 -1.12 8.14 3.87
C ALA A 360 0.09 7.24 4.11
N THR A 361 0.54 7.10 5.36
CA THR A 361 1.66 6.23 5.73
C THR A 361 1.27 5.24 6.83
N GLY A 362 2.02 4.14 6.98
CA GLY A 362 1.75 3.15 8.01
C GLY A 362 2.83 2.07 8.10
N SER A 363 2.79 1.28 9.17
CA SER A 363 3.69 0.15 9.37
C SER A 363 2.96 -1.00 10.06
N THR A 364 3.50 -2.21 9.92
CA THR A 364 3.01 -3.37 10.66
C THR A 364 3.63 -3.41 12.05
N ARG A 365 2.81 -3.76 13.06
CA ARG A 365 3.26 -3.97 14.44
C ARG A 365 4.43 -4.95 14.49
N GLY A 366 5.48 -4.62 15.25
CA GLY A 366 6.74 -5.37 15.30
C GLY A 366 7.88 -4.66 14.54
N TYR A 367 7.55 -3.86 13.53
CA TYR A 367 8.55 -3.07 12.79
C TYR A 367 9.21 -2.01 13.68
N ASP A 368 8.38 -1.20 14.34
CA ASP A 368 8.84 -0.11 15.20
C ASP A 368 9.60 -0.64 16.43
N GLU A 369 9.29 -1.87 16.86
CA GLU A 369 9.96 -2.58 17.96
C GLU A 369 11.28 -3.23 17.54
N LEU A 370 11.60 -3.26 16.24
CA LEU A 370 12.72 -4.01 15.67
C LEU A 370 12.63 -5.52 15.97
N VAL A 371 11.50 -6.15 15.64
CA VAL A 371 11.35 -7.62 15.69
C VAL A 371 12.14 -8.25 14.54
N PRO A 372 13.14 -9.11 14.80
CA PRO A 372 14.09 -9.57 13.78
C PRO A 372 13.64 -10.85 13.06
N HIS A 373 12.34 -10.99 12.81
CA HIS A 373 11.76 -12.08 12.04
C HIS A 373 10.39 -11.69 11.51
N GLN A 374 9.96 -12.32 10.42
CA GLN A 374 8.59 -12.16 9.93
C GLN A 374 7.60 -12.82 10.91
N ILE A 375 6.55 -12.08 11.29
CA ILE A 375 5.52 -12.55 12.20
C ILE A 375 4.50 -13.36 11.38
N SER A 376 4.42 -14.66 11.61
CA SER A 376 3.54 -15.53 10.83
C SER A 376 2.07 -15.33 11.21
N VAL A 377 1.23 -14.97 10.24
CA VAL A 377 -0.24 -14.89 10.39
C VAL A 377 -0.95 -16.24 10.59
N VAL A 378 -0.18 -17.34 10.68
CA VAL A 378 -0.67 -18.72 10.82
C VAL A 378 -0.10 -19.40 12.05
N LYS A 379 1.21 -19.24 12.30
CA LYS A 379 1.95 -20.03 13.30
C LYS A 379 2.29 -19.26 14.57
N GLU A 380 2.12 -17.94 14.58
CA GLU A 380 2.48 -17.14 15.74
C GLU A 380 1.39 -17.18 16.81
N GLU A 381 1.76 -17.61 18.02
CA GLU A 381 0.86 -17.70 19.17
C GLU A 381 1.28 -16.77 20.32
N ARG A 382 2.46 -16.13 20.20
CA ARG A 382 2.98 -15.22 21.22
C ARG A 382 2.26 -13.89 21.16
N PHE A 383 2.19 -13.21 22.30
CA PHE A 383 1.54 -11.92 22.40
C PHE A 383 2.49 -10.78 22.07
N TYR A 384 1.95 -9.69 21.53
CA TYR A 384 2.69 -8.44 21.51
C TYR A 384 2.97 -7.93 22.94
N PRO A 385 4.17 -7.39 23.20
CA PRO A 385 4.50 -6.75 24.47
C PRO A 385 3.54 -5.59 24.81
N LYS A 386 3.36 -5.32 26.10
CA LYS A 386 2.49 -4.24 26.58
C LYS A 386 3.20 -2.89 26.55
N TRP A 387 2.44 -1.81 26.34
CA TRP A 387 2.97 -0.47 26.52
C TRP A 387 3.28 -0.17 27.99
N ASN A 388 4.51 0.25 28.27
CA ASN A 388 4.93 0.87 29.51
C ASN A 388 6.01 1.92 29.19
N PRO A 389 5.73 3.24 29.31
CA PRO A 389 6.71 4.28 28.97
C PRO A 389 7.97 4.22 29.85
N CYS A 390 7.89 3.61 31.02
CA CYS A 390 9.00 3.40 31.95
C CYS A 390 9.60 1.98 31.86
N SER A 391 9.30 1.22 30.80
CA SER A 391 9.83 -0.14 30.62
C SER A 391 11.35 -0.13 30.64
N ALA A 392 11.95 -1.09 31.35
CA ALA A 392 13.38 -1.32 31.25
C ALA A 392 13.75 -1.80 29.82
N PRO A 393 14.92 -1.39 29.29
CA PRO A 393 15.43 -1.83 27.98
C PRO A 393 15.38 -3.34 27.71
N ASN A 394 15.58 -4.15 28.75
CA ASN A 394 15.71 -5.61 28.63
C ASN A 394 14.38 -6.34 28.87
N SER A 395 13.27 -5.61 29.04
CA SER A 395 11.95 -6.22 29.26
C SER A 395 11.44 -6.87 27.98
N THR A 396 11.09 -8.15 28.02
CA THR A 396 10.52 -8.85 26.86
C THR A 396 9.00 -8.72 26.77
N GLY A 397 8.32 -8.52 27.91
CA GLY A 397 6.86 -8.41 27.99
C GLY A 397 6.31 -6.98 27.93
N GLU A 398 7.18 -5.97 27.94
CA GLU A 398 6.82 -4.56 27.90
C GLU A 398 7.71 -3.78 26.93
N VAL A 399 7.14 -2.76 26.30
CA VAL A 399 7.84 -1.84 25.39
C VAL A 399 7.58 -0.39 25.80
N GLY A 400 8.57 0.47 25.57
CA GLY A 400 8.57 1.87 25.93
C GLY A 400 9.22 2.73 24.85
N PHE A 401 9.47 4.01 25.14
CA PHE A 401 10.12 4.91 24.18
C PHE A 401 11.54 4.48 23.79
N GLN A 402 12.19 3.69 24.64
CA GLN A 402 13.53 3.17 24.40
C GLN A 402 13.55 1.80 23.69
N SER A 403 12.40 1.32 23.21
CA SER A 403 12.30 0.06 22.47
C SER A 403 12.35 0.34 20.96
N GLY A 404 13.34 -0.22 20.26
CA GLY A 404 13.47 -0.08 18.82
C GLY A 404 13.52 1.38 18.35
N ILE A 405 12.68 1.71 17.37
CA ILE A 405 12.55 3.05 16.78
C ILE A 405 11.29 3.80 17.26
N ILE A 406 10.58 3.31 18.29
CA ILE A 406 9.28 3.86 18.73
C ILE A 406 9.32 5.38 18.94
N ALA A 407 10.32 5.90 19.66
CA ALA A 407 10.45 7.34 19.87
C ALA A 407 10.69 8.11 18.56
N GLY A 408 11.51 7.57 17.66
CA GLY A 408 11.74 8.13 16.33
C GLY A 408 10.47 8.14 15.48
N LYS A 409 9.71 7.03 15.48
CA LYS A 409 8.46 6.92 14.73
C LYS A 409 7.40 7.89 15.23
N LEU A 410 7.31 8.10 16.54
CA LEU A 410 6.43 9.12 17.13
C LEU A 410 6.76 10.52 16.62
N ALA A 411 8.03 10.91 16.61
CA ALA A 411 8.46 12.21 16.12
C ALA A 411 8.17 12.37 14.62
N LEU A 412 8.44 11.34 13.82
CA LEU A 412 8.14 11.32 12.38
C LEU A 412 6.64 11.42 12.10
N ASN A 413 5.79 10.69 12.83
CA ASN A 413 4.34 10.73 12.65
C ASN A 413 3.75 12.09 13.06
N LYS A 414 4.26 12.71 14.14
CA LYS A 414 3.90 14.08 14.51
C LYS A 414 4.29 15.08 13.43
N LEU A 415 5.51 14.99 12.91
CA LEU A 415 5.99 15.85 11.83
C LEU A 415 5.13 15.66 10.57
N HIS A 416 4.84 14.41 10.18
CA HIS A 416 4.00 14.11 9.03
C HIS A 416 2.60 14.75 9.15
N GLN A 417 1.97 14.63 10.32
CA GLN A 417 0.66 15.23 10.62
C GLN A 417 0.72 16.77 10.60
N GLU A 418 1.75 17.37 11.20
CA GLU A 418 1.96 18.81 11.20
C GLU A 418 2.05 19.33 9.75
N LEU A 419 2.93 18.71 8.95
CA LEU A 419 3.16 19.10 7.57
C LEU A 419 1.90 18.93 6.71
N ALA A 420 1.14 17.85 6.93
CA ALA A 420 -0.14 17.65 6.25
C ALA A 420 -1.16 18.74 6.62
N ALA A 421 -1.32 19.05 7.92
CA ALA A 421 -2.25 20.06 8.41
C ALA A 421 -1.89 21.49 7.95
N GLN A 422 -0.59 21.78 7.81
CA GLN A 422 -0.09 23.08 7.35
C GLN A 422 -0.06 23.22 5.82
N GLY A 423 -0.40 22.16 5.07
CA GLY A 423 -0.49 22.19 3.61
C GLY A 423 0.85 22.11 2.88
N PHE A 424 1.82 21.38 3.45
CA PHE A 424 3.06 21.02 2.76
C PHE A 424 2.75 19.92 1.73
N SER A 425 2.25 20.32 0.56
CA SER A 425 1.74 19.40 -0.46
C SER A 425 2.74 19.07 -1.57
N GLN A 426 3.85 19.80 -1.63
CA GLN A 426 4.85 19.61 -2.67
C GLN A 426 6.05 18.81 -2.16
N VAL A 427 6.60 17.93 -2.98
CA VAL A 427 7.74 17.06 -2.64
C VAL A 427 8.84 17.15 -3.70
N TYR A 428 10.08 17.12 -3.22
CA TYR A 428 11.29 17.02 -4.02
C TYR A 428 12.20 16.00 -3.36
N VAL A 429 12.82 15.12 -4.14
CA VAL A 429 13.71 14.07 -3.66
C VAL A 429 15.06 14.27 -4.32
N ASP A 430 16.11 14.24 -3.51
CA ASP A 430 17.50 14.39 -3.92
C ASP A 430 18.33 13.21 -3.42
N GLN A 431 19.03 12.54 -4.34
CA GLN A 431 19.98 11.49 -3.99
C GLN A 431 21.34 12.14 -3.73
N VAL A 432 21.64 12.40 -2.45
CA VAL A 432 22.86 13.12 -2.04
C VAL A 432 24.11 12.24 -2.18
N ASP A 433 23.98 10.95 -1.87
CA ASP A 433 25.01 9.92 -2.05
C ASP A 433 24.34 8.55 -2.15
N ALA A 434 25.06 7.48 -2.47
CA ALA A 434 24.50 6.12 -2.65
C ALA A 434 23.61 5.62 -1.50
N ASP A 435 23.88 6.05 -0.26
CA ASP A 435 23.11 5.67 0.94
C ASP A 435 22.36 6.86 1.57
N ILE A 436 22.41 8.06 0.98
CA ILE A 436 21.85 9.29 1.56
C ILE A 436 20.81 9.88 0.62
N VAL A 437 19.58 9.94 1.13
CA VAL A 437 18.43 10.50 0.44
C VAL A 437 17.94 11.71 1.22
N ALA A 438 17.77 12.85 0.53
CA ALA A 438 17.13 14.02 1.10
C ALA A 438 15.74 14.21 0.48
N VAL A 439 14.72 14.26 1.34
CA VAL A 439 13.34 14.52 0.92
C VAL A 439 12.92 15.89 1.44
N THR A 440 12.54 16.77 0.53
CA THR A 440 12.00 18.10 0.83
C THR A 440 10.49 18.08 0.68
N ARG A 441 9.77 18.44 1.74
CA ARG A 441 8.33 18.75 1.69
C ARG A 441 8.16 20.26 1.75
N HIS A 442 7.43 20.86 0.81
CA HIS A 442 7.28 22.30 0.65
C HIS A 442 5.81 22.73 0.74
N CYS A 443 5.56 23.84 1.42
CA CYS A 443 4.26 24.48 1.45
C CYS A 443 4.18 25.60 0.40
N PRO A 444 3.41 25.43 -0.69
CA PRO A 444 3.29 26.46 -1.73
C PRO A 444 2.57 27.73 -1.26
N SER A 445 2.00 27.72 -0.05
CA SER A 445 1.31 28.89 0.52
C SER A 445 2.21 29.76 1.40
N THR A 446 3.00 29.15 2.28
CA THR A 446 3.91 29.87 3.18
C THR A 446 5.34 29.94 2.64
N HIS A 447 5.65 29.13 1.62
CA HIS A 447 6.99 28.89 1.08
C HIS A 447 8.01 28.40 2.12
N GLN A 448 7.53 27.83 3.22
CA GLN A 448 8.37 27.05 4.11
C GLN A 448 8.59 25.66 3.53
N SER A 449 9.76 25.11 3.80
CA SER A 449 10.13 23.75 3.44
C SER A 449 10.62 23.02 4.68
N VAL A 450 10.39 21.72 4.72
CA VAL A 450 11.08 20.81 5.63
C VAL A 450 11.94 19.87 4.81
N VAL A 451 13.24 19.87 5.07
CA VAL A 451 14.23 19.05 4.37
C VAL A 451 14.70 17.97 5.32
N THR A 452 14.35 16.72 5.04
CA THR A 452 14.75 15.56 5.85
C THR A 452 15.84 14.79 5.10
N VAL A 453 17.03 14.75 5.69
CA VAL A 453 18.18 13.99 5.19
C VAL A 453 18.24 12.66 5.93
N SER A 454 18.17 11.57 5.20
CA SER A 454 18.14 10.21 5.73
C SER A 454 19.33 9.43 5.20
N ARG A 455 20.19 8.97 6.12
CA ARG A 455 21.28 8.07 5.80
C ARG A 455 20.86 6.63 6.08
N THR A 456 20.47 5.95 5.01
CA THR A 456 19.94 4.60 4.99
C THR A 456 21.00 3.54 5.31
N ALA A 457 20.54 2.31 5.56
CA ALA A 457 21.40 1.18 5.86
C ALA A 457 20.89 -0.11 5.19
N PHE A 458 20.68 -0.09 3.87
CA PHE A 458 20.16 -1.22 3.09
C PHE A 458 21.02 -2.50 3.15
N LYS A 459 22.26 -2.41 3.64
CA LYS A 459 23.17 -3.54 3.84
C LYS A 459 23.59 -3.65 5.30
N ASN A 460 23.73 -4.88 5.79
CA ASN A 460 24.14 -5.11 7.17
C ASN A 460 25.56 -4.54 7.45
N PRO A 461 25.71 -3.57 8.38
CA PRO A 461 26.99 -2.94 8.70
C PRO A 461 28.08 -3.91 9.20
N LYS A 462 27.70 -5.09 9.71
CA LYS A 462 28.66 -6.14 10.12
C LYS A 462 29.35 -6.79 8.93
N THR A 463 28.73 -6.75 7.75
CA THR A 463 29.22 -7.38 6.51
C THR A 463 29.59 -6.36 5.43
N HIS A 464 29.14 -5.11 5.58
CA HIS A 464 29.31 -4.06 4.60
C HIS A 464 29.89 -2.81 5.25
N GLN A 465 30.90 -2.22 4.60
CA GLN A 465 31.54 -1.00 5.07
C GLN A 465 30.99 0.22 4.34
N TYR A 466 30.26 1.06 5.07
CA TYR A 466 29.76 2.34 4.58
C TYR A 466 30.88 3.38 4.46
N SER A 467 30.75 4.31 3.51
CA SER A 467 31.70 5.43 3.35
C SER A 467 31.72 6.32 4.59
N ASN A 468 32.89 6.60 5.16
CA ASN A 468 32.97 7.58 6.25
C ASN A 468 32.89 9.04 5.75
N ASN A 469 33.09 9.25 4.45
CA ASN A 469 33.02 10.58 3.85
C ASN A 469 31.58 10.88 3.45
N VAL A 470 30.94 11.80 4.19
CA VAL A 470 29.59 12.29 3.88
C VAL A 470 29.73 13.61 3.14
N PRO A 471 29.21 13.74 1.90
CA PRO A 471 29.28 14.99 1.16
C PRO A 471 28.49 16.10 1.86
N PRO A 472 28.94 17.37 1.79
CA PRO A 472 28.15 18.49 2.29
C PRO A 472 26.87 18.67 1.47
N MET A 473 25.83 19.19 2.10
CA MET A 473 24.57 19.51 1.43
C MET A 473 24.35 21.03 1.41
N PHE A 474 23.81 21.53 0.30
CA PHE A 474 23.50 22.94 0.13
C PHE A 474 21.98 23.13 0.15
N ILE A 475 21.46 23.72 1.22
CA ILE A 475 20.04 23.96 1.37
C ILE A 475 19.72 25.41 0.95
N PRO A 476 18.83 25.63 -0.04
CA PRO A 476 18.42 26.97 -0.42
C PRO A 476 17.47 27.56 0.62
N GLY A 477 17.72 28.82 1.02
CA GLY A 477 16.93 29.50 2.05
C GLY A 477 17.59 29.49 3.43
N LYS A 478 16.86 29.98 4.43
CA LYS A 478 17.31 30.11 5.80
C LYS A 478 16.80 28.96 6.64
N ILE A 479 17.70 28.16 7.19
CA ILE A 479 17.39 27.17 8.21
C ILE A 479 16.98 27.91 9.48
N GLU A 480 15.76 27.66 9.94
CA GLU A 480 15.17 28.25 11.14
C GLU A 480 15.49 27.41 12.38
N GLU A 481 15.40 26.10 12.25
CA GLU A 481 15.64 25.13 13.32
C GLU A 481 15.95 23.74 12.74
N ILE A 482 16.52 22.88 13.58
CA ILE A 482 16.52 21.44 13.38
C ILE A 482 15.30 20.88 14.12
N ILE A 483 14.30 20.46 13.36
CA ILE A 483 13.05 19.92 13.91
C ILE A 483 13.33 18.59 14.62
N LEU A 484 14.15 17.75 14.00
CA LEU A 484 14.45 16.40 14.46
C LEU A 484 15.87 16.02 14.09
N GLU A 485 16.65 15.56 15.06
CA GLU A 485 17.92 14.86 14.86
C GLU A 485 17.80 13.52 15.57
N ALA A 486 17.90 12.41 14.84
CA ALA A 486 17.79 11.08 15.43
C ALA A 486 18.72 10.07 14.78
N ARG A 487 19.24 9.15 15.59
CA ARG A 487 20.07 8.04 15.12
C ARG A 487 19.78 6.76 15.87
N THR A 488 19.73 5.66 15.15
CA THR A 488 19.74 4.31 15.74
C THR A 488 21.14 4.02 16.27
N VAL A 489 21.25 3.65 17.54
CA VAL A 489 22.51 3.32 18.23
C VAL A 489 22.42 1.96 18.90
N GLU A 490 23.57 1.32 19.01
CA GLU A 490 23.73 0.11 19.82
C GLU A 490 24.00 0.50 21.28
N ARG A 491 23.35 -0.19 22.22
CA ARG A 491 23.52 -0.03 23.67
C ARG A 491 23.82 -1.37 24.35
N GLU A 492 24.40 -1.31 25.53
CA GLU A 492 24.66 -2.49 26.37
C GLU A 492 23.37 -2.99 27.04
N ALA A 493 22.55 -3.72 26.28
CA ALA A 493 21.25 -4.27 26.74
C ALA A 493 21.13 -5.80 26.56
N GLY A 494 22.25 -6.48 26.26
CA GLY A 494 22.27 -7.89 25.87
C GLY A 494 21.84 -8.09 24.41
N SER A 495 22.21 -9.23 23.83
CA SER A 495 21.82 -9.59 22.46
C SER A 495 20.39 -10.10 22.41
N TYR A 496 19.71 -9.90 21.28
CA TYR A 496 18.40 -10.48 21.03
C TYR A 496 18.31 -11.98 21.35
N LYS A 497 17.30 -12.35 22.13
CA LYS A 497 16.86 -13.73 22.34
C LYS A 497 15.35 -13.78 22.18
N LYS A 498 14.87 -14.72 21.36
CA LYS A 498 13.45 -14.96 21.14
C LYS A 498 12.77 -15.36 22.46
N ASP A 499 11.78 -14.59 22.89
CA ASP A 499 10.94 -14.92 24.06
C ASP A 499 9.86 -15.94 23.65
N GLU A 500 9.52 -16.85 24.58
CA GLU A 500 8.56 -17.93 24.36
C GLU A 500 7.10 -17.47 24.46
N LYS A 501 6.84 -16.32 25.10
CA LYS A 501 5.49 -15.79 25.36
C LYS A 501 5.21 -14.50 24.61
N TYR A 502 6.25 -13.72 24.32
CA TYR A 502 6.12 -12.40 23.71
C TYR A 502 6.88 -12.29 22.39
N ILE A 503 6.32 -11.49 21.47
CA ILE A 503 6.98 -11.08 20.24
C ILE A 503 7.87 -9.87 20.59
N ASN A 504 9.06 -10.15 21.13
CA ASN A 504 10.01 -9.11 21.56
C ASN A 504 10.91 -8.64 20.41
N GLY A 505 11.32 -7.37 20.48
CA GLY A 505 12.30 -6.76 19.59
C GLY A 505 13.74 -6.93 20.06
N MET A 506 14.68 -6.34 19.32
CA MET A 506 16.12 -6.32 19.64
C MET A 506 16.42 -5.30 20.75
N PRO A 507 16.73 -5.73 22.00
CA PRO A 507 16.99 -4.80 23.11
C PRO A 507 18.28 -3.99 22.92
N GLU A 508 19.25 -4.49 22.17
CA GLU A 508 20.54 -3.83 21.91
C GLU A 508 20.43 -2.56 21.05
N TYR A 509 19.32 -2.34 20.34
CA TYR A 509 19.11 -1.15 19.52
C TYR A 509 18.13 -0.18 20.18
N THR A 510 18.45 1.11 20.11
CA THR A 510 17.57 2.20 20.54
C THR A 510 17.82 3.42 19.67
N VAL A 511 16.93 4.40 19.72
CA VAL A 511 17.13 5.69 19.05
C VAL A 511 17.58 6.75 20.05
N GLU A 512 18.67 7.44 19.75
CA GLU A 512 18.99 8.75 20.34
C GLU A 512 18.27 9.82 19.52
N ILE A 513 17.50 10.68 20.18
CA ILE A 513 16.65 11.67 19.54
C ILE A 513 16.76 13.03 20.24
N LYS A 514 16.78 14.09 19.46
CA LYS A 514 16.62 15.48 19.89
C LYS A 514 15.61 16.16 18.95
N GLU A 515 14.71 16.95 19.52
CA GLU A 515 13.67 17.68 18.78
C GLU A 515 13.83 19.18 19.05
N HIS A 516 13.54 20.01 18.05
CA HIS A 516 13.53 21.48 18.13
C HIS A 516 14.80 22.10 18.73
N ILE A 517 15.95 21.82 18.11
CA ILE A 517 17.26 22.32 18.54
C ILE A 517 17.83 23.36 17.56
N SER A 518 18.75 24.19 18.06
CA SER A 518 19.50 25.09 17.20
C SER A 518 20.64 24.37 16.46
N MET A 519 21.19 25.01 15.43
CA MET A 519 22.30 24.44 14.65
C MET A 519 23.56 24.23 15.48
N GLU A 520 23.77 25.03 16.53
CA GLU A 520 24.94 24.95 17.42
C GLU A 520 24.85 23.77 18.40
N GLU A 521 23.64 23.31 18.71
CA GLU A 521 23.36 22.21 19.65
C GLU A 521 23.39 20.82 18.98
N SER A 522 23.42 20.81 17.65
CA SER A 522 23.47 19.60 16.83
C SER A 522 24.75 18.82 17.04
N ALA A 523 24.63 17.50 17.20
CA ALA A 523 25.79 16.61 17.18
C ALA A 523 26.08 16.09 15.77
N MET A 524 25.08 16.12 14.88
CA MET A 524 25.18 15.62 13.51
C MET A 524 25.75 16.61 12.52
N VAL A 525 25.52 17.91 12.69
CA VAL A 525 25.93 18.93 11.72
C VAL A 525 26.78 20.02 12.35
N LYS A 526 27.65 20.61 11.51
CA LYS A 526 28.22 21.92 11.78
C LYS A 526 27.86 22.86 10.65
N HIS A 527 27.45 24.07 11.02
CA HIS A 527 27.21 25.13 10.06
C HIS A 527 28.55 25.60 9.47
N ALA A 528 28.76 25.37 8.17
CA ALA A 528 30.00 25.69 7.48
C ALA A 528 30.04 27.13 6.95
N GLY A 529 28.89 27.79 6.83
CA GLY A 529 28.76 29.17 6.36
C GLY A 529 27.59 29.36 5.38
N VAL A 530 27.34 30.62 5.02
CA VAL A 530 26.44 30.98 3.91
C VAL A 530 27.30 31.17 2.66
N THR A 531 27.04 30.38 1.62
CA THR A 531 27.77 30.46 0.35
C THR A 531 26.91 31.14 -0.70
N SER A 532 27.40 32.24 -1.28
CA SER A 532 26.77 32.96 -2.40
C SER A 532 27.45 32.62 -3.74
N LYS A 533 27.29 31.39 -4.22
CA LYS A 533 27.80 31.01 -5.56
C LYS A 533 26.73 31.21 -6.63
N GLY A 534 26.55 32.44 -7.10
CA GLY A 534 25.78 32.77 -8.32
C GLY A 534 24.65 33.78 -8.13
N ARG A 535 23.78 33.88 -9.15
CA ARG A 535 22.66 34.85 -9.23
C ARG A 535 21.49 34.57 -8.24
N SER A 536 21.53 33.48 -7.47
CA SER A 536 20.52 33.11 -6.46
C SER A 536 21.11 33.24 -5.05
N GLU A 537 20.53 34.14 -4.25
CA GLU A 537 21.24 34.95 -3.23
C GLU A 537 21.37 34.36 -1.80
N PHE A 538 20.94 33.14 -1.48
CA PHE A 538 21.14 32.59 -0.12
C PHE A 538 21.08 31.06 -0.07
N MET A 539 22.24 30.40 0.07
CA MET A 539 22.35 28.97 0.32
C MET A 539 23.16 28.72 1.60
N GLN A 540 22.70 27.77 2.41
CA GLN A 540 23.40 27.35 3.62
C GLN A 540 24.10 26.01 3.36
N GLU A 541 25.42 26.00 3.57
CA GLU A 541 26.22 24.80 3.47
C GLU A 541 26.21 24.05 4.80
N ILE A 542 25.76 22.80 4.75
CA ILE A 542 25.70 21.89 5.90
C ILE A 542 26.79 20.86 5.76
N GLN A 543 27.69 20.81 6.74
CA GLN A 543 28.69 19.75 6.85
C GLN A 543 28.24 18.75 7.91
N PHE A 544 28.13 17.49 7.50
CA PHE A 544 27.77 16.39 8.37
C PHE A 544 28.99 15.85 9.12
N GLN A 545 28.87 15.70 10.42
CA GLN A 545 29.91 15.16 11.30
C GLN A 545 29.59 13.75 11.79
N LYS A 546 28.36 13.53 12.28
CA LYS A 546 27.91 12.28 12.89
C LYS A 546 26.66 11.69 12.24
N LEU A 547 26.47 11.96 10.95
CA LEU A 547 25.42 11.31 10.17
C LEU A 547 25.87 9.87 9.85
N THR A 548 25.72 8.93 10.78
CA THR A 548 26.07 7.51 10.61
C THR A 548 24.95 6.75 9.88
N PRO A 549 25.19 5.56 9.30
CA PRO A 549 24.09 4.72 8.81
C PRO A 549 23.01 4.52 9.88
N GLY A 550 21.74 4.66 9.51
CA GLY A 550 20.61 4.66 10.46
C GLY A 550 20.33 6.02 11.11
N SER A 551 20.71 7.11 10.45
CA SER A 551 20.55 8.48 10.95
C SER A 551 19.59 9.30 10.11
N ILE A 552 18.87 10.22 10.76
CA ILE A 552 18.00 11.18 10.13
C ILE A 552 18.20 12.58 10.74
N ILE A 553 18.06 13.61 9.92
CA ILE A 553 17.98 14.99 10.38
C ILE A 553 17.00 15.78 9.53
N ALA A 554 16.10 16.53 10.17
CA ALA A 554 15.07 17.34 9.51
C ALA A 554 15.24 18.82 9.83
N PHE A 555 15.37 19.65 8.80
CA PHE A 555 15.53 21.10 8.91
C PHE A 555 14.24 21.81 8.55
N ARG A 556 13.84 22.83 9.34
CA ARG A 556 12.85 23.81 8.90
C ARG A 556 13.56 24.92 8.13
N VAL A 557 13.07 25.21 6.93
CA VAL A 557 13.71 26.16 6.03
C VAL A 557 12.67 27.16 5.55
N SER A 558 12.96 28.46 5.71
CA SER A 558 12.18 29.53 5.09
C SER A 558 12.92 30.12 3.89
N LEU A 559 12.17 30.80 3.01
CA LEU A 559 12.75 31.63 1.98
C LEU A 559 13.69 32.67 2.60
N ASP A 560 14.65 33.14 1.81
CA ASP A 560 15.45 34.28 2.23
C ASP A 560 14.53 35.49 2.51
N PRO A 561 14.85 36.34 3.50
CA PRO A 561 13.95 37.43 3.92
C PRO A 561 13.57 38.40 2.79
N LYS A 562 14.45 38.59 1.81
CA LYS A 562 14.21 39.49 0.67
C LYS A 562 13.21 38.86 -0.30
N ALA A 563 13.37 37.59 -0.65
CA ALA A 563 12.43 36.83 -1.45
C ALA A 563 11.09 36.66 -0.72
N GLN A 564 11.09 36.43 0.59
CA GLN A 564 9.87 36.35 1.37
C GLN A 564 9.03 37.64 1.27
N LYS A 565 9.68 38.82 1.34
CA LYS A 565 9.00 40.11 1.14
C LYS A 565 8.45 40.25 -0.28
N LEU A 566 9.25 39.96 -1.30
CA LEU A 566 8.85 40.08 -2.71
C LEU A 566 7.71 39.11 -3.08
N VAL A 567 7.80 37.86 -2.64
CA VAL A 567 6.76 36.85 -2.83
C VAL A 567 5.50 37.23 -2.04
N GLY A 568 5.64 37.76 -0.83
CA GLY A 568 4.52 38.28 -0.04
C GLY A 568 3.76 39.39 -0.76
N VAL A 569 4.47 40.34 -1.36
CA VAL A 569 3.88 41.42 -2.17
C VAL A 569 3.22 40.87 -3.45
N LEU A 570 3.90 39.97 -4.17
CA LEU A 570 3.32 39.31 -5.35
C LEU A 570 2.01 38.60 -4.99
N ARG A 571 1.98 37.89 -3.86
CA ARG A 571 0.79 37.19 -3.37
C ARG A 571 -0.31 38.15 -2.94
N PHE A 572 0.03 39.31 -2.37
CA PHE A 572 -0.95 40.35 -2.07
C PHE A 572 -1.68 40.77 -3.36
N TYR A 573 -0.95 41.00 -4.44
CA TYR A 573 -1.58 41.25 -5.74
C TYR A 573 -2.36 40.05 -6.27
N LEU A 574 -1.85 38.83 -6.15
CA LEU A 574 -2.55 37.65 -6.64
C LEU A 574 -3.80 37.29 -5.81
N SER A 575 -3.91 37.79 -4.58
CA SER A 575 -5.04 37.53 -3.68
C SER A 575 -6.38 38.01 -4.22
N GLN A 576 -6.36 39.00 -5.12
CA GLN A 576 -7.55 39.47 -5.83
C GLN A 576 -8.11 38.44 -6.81
N PHE A 577 -7.26 37.56 -7.35
CA PHE A 577 -7.67 36.51 -8.29
C PHE A 577 -8.02 35.20 -7.61
N SER A 578 -7.45 34.92 -6.42
CA SER A 578 -7.78 33.72 -5.66
C SER A 578 -7.50 33.89 -4.16
N PRO A 579 -8.45 33.54 -3.27
CA PRO A 579 -8.26 33.63 -1.82
C PRO A 579 -7.06 32.85 -1.28
N LYS A 580 -6.61 31.81 -2.00
CA LYS A 580 -5.45 30.98 -1.60
C LYS A 580 -4.14 31.77 -1.49
N TYR A 581 -4.02 32.91 -2.18
CA TYR A 581 -2.83 33.76 -2.11
C TYR A 581 -2.82 34.68 -0.88
N ARG A 582 -3.94 34.80 -0.14
CA ARG A 582 -3.98 35.60 1.10
C ARG A 582 -3.07 35.05 2.20
N ARG A 583 -2.95 33.72 2.29
CA ARG A 583 -2.01 33.11 3.23
C ARG A 583 -0.59 33.42 2.77
N GLY A 584 0.22 34.04 3.63
CA GLY A 584 1.59 34.47 3.32
C GLY A 584 1.71 35.77 2.52
N SER A 585 0.60 36.49 2.24
CA SER A 585 0.68 37.80 1.57
C SER A 585 1.10 38.90 2.54
N VAL A 586 1.87 39.87 2.06
CA VAL A 586 2.30 41.06 2.80
C VAL A 586 1.77 42.29 2.06
N PRO A 587 1.11 43.25 2.75
CA PRO A 587 0.63 44.48 2.12
C PRO A 587 1.78 45.21 1.41
N ASP A 588 1.53 45.69 0.18
CA ASP A 588 2.45 46.61 -0.45
C ASP A 588 2.18 48.02 0.10
N GLU A 589 3.22 48.65 0.66
CA GLU A 589 3.14 50.03 1.18
C GLU A 589 3.18 51.08 0.04
N ASN A 590 3.71 50.72 -1.15
CA ASN A 590 3.79 51.60 -2.33
C ASN A 590 3.32 50.88 -3.61
N PRO A 591 2.04 50.48 -3.69
CA PRO A 591 1.52 49.81 -4.86
C PRO A 591 1.54 50.73 -6.10
N PRO A 592 1.94 50.25 -7.29
CA PRO A 592 1.77 51.00 -8.54
C PRO A 592 0.31 51.43 -8.74
N ASP A 593 0.06 52.63 -9.27
CA ASP A 593 -1.29 53.21 -9.41
C ASP A 593 -2.32 52.28 -10.08
N VAL A 594 -1.86 51.42 -11.00
CA VAL A 594 -2.68 50.41 -11.70
C VAL A 594 -3.25 49.34 -10.74
N LEU A 595 -2.57 49.05 -9.63
CA LEU A 595 -2.91 47.99 -8.69
C LEU A 595 -3.59 48.51 -7.40
N GLN A 596 -3.74 49.83 -7.25
CA GLN A 596 -4.48 50.48 -6.16
C GLN A 596 -6.00 50.46 -6.34
N LYS A 597 -6.48 50.14 -7.54
CA LYS A 597 -7.91 49.99 -7.83
C LYS A 597 -8.28 48.51 -7.72
N PRO A 598 -9.28 48.11 -6.90
CA PRO A 598 -9.79 46.75 -6.93
C PRO A 598 -10.29 46.43 -8.34
N LEU A 599 -10.02 45.22 -8.84
CA LEU A 599 -10.62 44.66 -10.07
C LEU A 599 -12.11 44.33 -9.85
N THR A 600 -12.88 45.32 -9.39
CA THR A 600 -14.33 45.34 -9.36
C THR A 600 -14.77 46.71 -9.84
N ASP A 601 -14.43 47.02 -11.09
CA ASP A 601 -15.24 47.83 -11.98
C ASP A 601 -14.65 47.76 -13.38
N SER A 602 -15.32 47.01 -14.26
CA SER A 602 -15.21 47.24 -15.69
C SER A 602 -16.59 47.18 -16.30
N SER A 603 -17.15 48.37 -16.55
CA SER A 603 -18.26 48.57 -17.48
C SER A 603 -17.84 48.14 -18.90
N PRO A 604 -18.77 47.67 -19.73
CA PRO A 604 -18.45 46.92 -20.93
C PRO A 604 -17.95 47.82 -22.04
N GLN A 605 -16.65 47.76 -22.36
CA GLN A 605 -16.18 48.27 -23.66
C GLN A 605 -14.91 47.63 -24.25
N HIS A 606 -14.40 46.51 -23.75
CA HIS A 606 -13.25 45.82 -24.40
C HIS A 606 -13.41 44.28 -24.47
N ILE A 607 -14.56 43.82 -24.99
CA ILE A 607 -14.77 42.42 -25.43
C ILE A 607 -14.82 42.31 -26.98
N GLY A 608 -14.73 43.45 -27.69
CA GLY A 608 -14.85 43.49 -29.15
C GLY A 608 -13.65 42.92 -29.91
N GLU A 609 -12.42 43.06 -29.39
CA GLU A 609 -11.21 42.75 -30.16
C GLU A 609 -10.78 41.28 -30.06
N CYS A 610 -11.03 40.58 -28.95
CA CYS A 610 -10.82 39.12 -28.85
C CYS A 610 -11.85 38.31 -29.65
N CYS A 611 -13.10 38.78 -29.75
CA CYS A 611 -14.14 38.12 -30.53
C CYS A 611 -13.89 38.21 -32.04
N GLY A 612 -13.22 39.27 -32.52
CA GLY A 612 -12.85 39.43 -33.93
C GLY A 612 -11.80 38.41 -34.40
N TRP A 613 -10.76 38.19 -33.59
CA TRP A 613 -9.70 37.22 -33.88
C TRP A 613 -10.21 35.77 -33.85
N LEU A 614 -11.08 35.43 -32.89
CA LEU A 614 -11.68 34.09 -32.79
C LEU A 614 -12.67 33.81 -33.94
N LYS A 615 -13.45 34.81 -34.37
CA LYS A 615 -14.34 34.69 -35.55
C LYS A 615 -13.55 34.46 -36.83
N GLN A 616 -12.45 35.19 -37.02
CA GLN A 616 -11.60 35.04 -38.20
C GLN A 616 -10.96 33.65 -38.25
N LYS A 617 -10.42 33.17 -37.12
CA LYS A 617 -9.81 31.82 -37.04
C LYS A 617 -10.80 30.68 -37.22
N LEU A 618 -12.02 30.79 -36.69
CA LEU A 618 -13.07 29.79 -36.89
C LEU A 618 -13.62 29.78 -38.32
N THR A 619 -13.60 30.92 -39.02
CA THR A 619 -14.02 31.01 -40.42
C THR A 619 -12.96 30.40 -41.35
N GLU A 620 -11.66 30.68 -41.10
CA GLU A 620 -10.54 30.06 -41.84
C GLU A 620 -10.50 28.53 -41.64
N MET A 621 -10.72 28.04 -40.41
CA MET A 621 -10.75 26.59 -40.11
C MET A 621 -11.93 25.86 -40.77
N ASN A 622 -13.10 26.49 -40.88
CA ASN A 622 -14.27 25.89 -41.54
C ASN A 622 -14.10 25.83 -43.07
N GLU A 623 -13.45 26.82 -43.69
CA GLU A 623 -13.12 26.78 -45.13
C GLU A 623 -12.05 25.75 -45.48
N GLU A 624 -11.13 25.46 -44.55
CA GLU A 624 -10.09 24.45 -44.71
C GLU A 624 -10.67 23.02 -44.55
N GLN A 625 -11.59 22.82 -43.60
CA GLN A 625 -12.35 21.57 -43.45
C GLN A 625 -13.30 21.30 -44.64
N TYR A 626 -13.97 22.33 -45.19
CA TYR A 626 -14.82 22.18 -46.38
C TYR A 626 -14.02 21.77 -47.63
N ARG A 627 -12.77 22.24 -47.77
CA ARG A 627 -11.87 21.85 -48.87
C ARG A 627 -11.32 20.42 -48.71
N ILE A 628 -11.05 19.97 -47.49
CA ILE A 628 -10.57 18.61 -47.20
C ILE A 628 -11.68 17.57 -47.45
N ILE A 629 -12.94 17.89 -47.13
CA ILE A 629 -14.08 16.99 -47.39
C ILE A 629 -14.36 16.84 -48.90
N HIS A 630 -14.16 17.89 -49.71
CA HIS A 630 -14.37 17.80 -51.16
C HIS A 630 -13.20 17.21 -51.96
N GLN A 631 -11.98 17.13 -51.41
CA GLN A 631 -10.87 16.40 -52.04
C GLN A 631 -10.99 14.86 -51.92
N HIS A 632 -11.79 14.36 -50.97
CA HIS A 632 -12.07 12.93 -50.79
C HIS A 632 -13.28 12.42 -51.60
N GLN A 633 -13.82 13.20 -52.54
CA GLN A 633 -14.85 12.76 -53.50
C GLN A 633 -14.35 12.66 -54.96
N GLU A 634 -13.06 12.91 -55.23
CA GLU A 634 -12.41 12.66 -56.54
C GLU A 634 -11.19 11.69 -56.47
N GLN A 635 -11.08 10.92 -55.38
CA GLN A 635 -10.34 9.66 -55.30
C GLN A 635 -11.28 8.57 -54.78
#